data_AF-A0AAD9XWS0-F1
#
_entry.id   AF-A0AAD9XWS0-F1
#
_cell.length_a   1.000
_cell.length_b   1.000
_cell.length_c   1.000
_cell.angle_alpha   90.00
_cell.angle_beta   90.00
_cell.angle_gamma   90.00
#
_symmetry.space_group_name_H-M   'P 1'
#
loop_
_entity.id
_entity.type
_entity.pdbx_description
1 polymer ?
#
loop_
_entity_poly.entity_id
_entity_poly.type
_entity_poly.pdbx_seq_one_letter_code
_entity_poly.pdbx_strand_id
1 'polypeptide(L)'
;MSDIHDKEGKTFPEEKGVTEHPSEANEEGNDESQYPQGLKLAVIILSNMIAMFLVALDRTIITTAIPRITDDFHSLNDVSWYASAYLITSCATQLLWGRIFTFYSTKAIYLIAIFLFELGSLLCGVAPNSVAFIIGRAIAGAGSAGIYSGSTILITSVTPLHKRAGYVGMMGGVFGIASVIAPLIGGAFTDRVTWKWCFLINLPVGGVAVAALIALLPKLSPKQSTPLKQQIRQLDPLGNLVFLPGVICLILALQWGGEKYPWNSGRIIALLVLAGVLLIMFVIIQVWQRENAIVPPRLFKVRNIWLGAIFLFCLGAVLIVFLVALPIWFQGIRGTDAVTSGIDTLPLVLALVFGAMVSGAMINGIGWFNPVFFSSVIFMSVGGGLISTFGVHTPTHTWIGYQIILGLGIGQDMQLASLGAQISLEQKDVPTGVSLMFFAQSLGGSVLVCVGQAVFNESLTSRLSQFLDLDVSRLAGQGVTHLRNIIPADILEAVLAEYNAALSNYFYVGLAVACFAVVPSLGIEWRSVKGKTGH
;
A
#
# COMPACT_ATOMS: atom_id res chain seq x y z
N MET A 1 -18.23 -91.17 -35.71
CA MET A 1 -16.75 -91.29 -35.74
C MET A 1 -16.24 -89.89 -36.06
N SER A 2 -15.18 -89.47 -35.39
CA SER A 2 -14.53 -88.13 -35.29
C SER A 2 -14.35 -87.27 -36.56
N ASP A 3 -13.85 -86.01 -36.57
CA ASP A 3 -13.78 -84.79 -35.69
C ASP A 3 -12.57 -83.92 -36.16
N ILE A 4 -12.42 -82.59 -35.99
CA ILE A 4 -13.32 -81.41 -35.83
C ILE A 4 -12.46 -80.10 -35.93
N HIS A 5 -13.01 -78.97 -36.44
CA HIS A 5 -12.36 -77.61 -36.52
C HIS A 5 -11.07 -77.51 -37.40
N ASP A 6 -10.48 -76.36 -37.85
CA ASP A 6 -10.71 -74.88 -37.88
C ASP A 6 -9.74 -74.28 -38.96
N LYS A 7 -9.71 -73.03 -39.48
CA LYS A 7 -10.55 -71.80 -39.45
C LYS A 7 -10.19 -70.84 -40.64
N GLU A 8 -10.57 -69.56 -40.60
CA GLU A 8 -10.50 -68.53 -41.68
C GLU A 8 -9.58 -67.33 -41.27
N GLY A 9 -9.22 -66.31 -42.09
CA GLY A 9 -9.44 -65.98 -43.51
C GLY A 9 -9.36 -64.44 -43.76
N LYS A 10 -8.77 -63.96 -44.87
CA LYS A 10 -8.71 -62.51 -45.25
C LYS A 10 -8.50 -62.25 -46.75
N THR A 11 -9.34 -61.41 -47.36
CA THR A 11 -9.14 -60.72 -48.67
C THR A 11 -9.97 -59.42 -48.77
N PHE A 12 -9.57 -58.50 -49.66
CA PHE A 12 -10.21 -57.19 -49.97
C PHE A 12 -11.10 -57.28 -51.25
N PRO A 13 -11.58 -56.19 -51.92
CA PRO A 13 -11.74 -54.75 -51.57
C PRO A 13 -13.14 -54.14 -51.91
N GLU A 14 -13.42 -52.89 -51.50
CA GLU A 14 -13.96 -51.82 -52.40
C GLU A 14 -13.88 -50.41 -51.75
N GLU A 15 -14.18 -49.35 -52.52
CA GLU A 15 -13.89 -47.94 -52.18
C GLU A 15 -14.99 -47.21 -51.38
N LYS A 16 -14.56 -46.23 -50.56
CA LYS A 16 -15.18 -44.89 -50.46
C LYS A 16 -14.25 -43.89 -49.80
N GLY A 17 -14.17 -42.68 -50.36
CA GLY A 17 -13.36 -41.60 -49.80
C GLY A 17 -13.93 -41.08 -48.48
N VAL A 18 -13.05 -40.89 -47.50
CA VAL A 18 -13.35 -40.20 -46.24
C VAL A 18 -12.44 -38.97 -46.18
N THR A 19 -13.05 -37.80 -45.97
CA THR A 19 -12.33 -36.55 -45.75
C THR A 19 -11.52 -36.62 -44.47
N GLU A 20 -10.21 -36.39 -44.56
CA GLU A 20 -9.40 -36.11 -43.38
C GLU A 20 -9.90 -34.81 -42.74
N HIS A 21 -10.60 -34.93 -41.60
CA HIS A 21 -10.78 -33.78 -40.72
C HIS A 21 -9.41 -33.43 -40.12
N PRO A 22 -8.87 -32.22 -40.33
CA PRO A 22 -7.80 -31.73 -39.48
C PRO A 22 -8.32 -31.75 -38.04
N SER A 23 -7.57 -32.35 -37.12
CA SER A 23 -7.90 -32.24 -35.69
C SER A 23 -8.00 -30.77 -35.35
N GLU A 24 -9.14 -30.34 -34.82
CA GLU A 24 -9.33 -28.96 -34.36
C GLU A 24 -8.31 -28.68 -33.26
N ALA A 25 -7.23 -27.99 -33.64
CA ALA A 25 -6.36 -27.34 -32.68
C ALA A 25 -7.22 -26.26 -32.04
N ASN A 26 -7.56 -26.42 -30.75
CA ASN A 26 -8.35 -25.45 -30.01
C ASN A 26 -7.75 -24.06 -30.21
N GLU A 27 -8.43 -23.22 -31.00
CA GLU A 27 -8.04 -21.83 -31.16
C GLU A 27 -8.13 -21.17 -29.78
N GLU A 28 -7.04 -20.59 -29.29
CA GLU A 28 -7.06 -19.73 -28.09
C GLU A 28 -7.71 -18.38 -28.45
N GLY A 29 -8.97 -18.45 -28.90
CA GLY A 29 -9.81 -17.34 -29.34
C GLY A 29 -10.20 -16.44 -28.18
N ASN A 30 -9.26 -15.61 -27.74
CA ASN A 30 -9.36 -14.44 -26.87
C ASN A 30 -10.72 -14.30 -26.14
N ASP A 31 -10.90 -15.03 -25.05
CA ASP A 31 -12.18 -15.18 -24.34
C ASP A 31 -12.62 -13.91 -23.58
N GLU A 32 -13.04 -12.89 -24.33
CA GLU A 32 -13.74 -11.72 -23.80
C GLU A 32 -15.20 -12.06 -23.40
N SER A 33 -15.69 -13.27 -23.68
CA SER A 33 -17.07 -13.71 -23.37
C SER A 33 -17.27 -13.96 -21.87
N GLN A 34 -16.22 -14.41 -21.18
CA GLN A 34 -16.24 -14.73 -19.75
C GLN A 34 -16.37 -13.49 -18.83
N TYR A 35 -15.97 -12.31 -19.32
CA TYR A 35 -15.95 -11.08 -18.52
C TYR A 35 -17.27 -10.28 -18.65
N PRO A 36 -17.74 -9.59 -17.59
CA PRO A 36 -18.84 -8.65 -17.73
C PRO A 36 -18.43 -7.50 -18.66
N GLN A 37 -19.34 -7.06 -19.52
CA GLN A 37 -19.09 -6.01 -20.51
C GLN A 37 -20.01 -4.79 -20.33
N GLY A 38 -19.72 -3.71 -21.06
CA GLY A 38 -20.54 -2.49 -21.14
C GLY A 38 -20.85 -1.85 -19.78
N LEU A 39 -22.09 -1.38 -19.62
CA LEU A 39 -22.56 -0.68 -18.41
C LEU A 39 -22.36 -1.53 -17.13
N LYS A 40 -22.52 -2.86 -17.21
CA LYS A 40 -22.34 -3.76 -16.07
C LYS A 40 -20.90 -3.71 -15.54
N LEU A 41 -19.91 -3.72 -16.44
CA LEU A 41 -18.50 -3.55 -16.06
C LEU A 41 -18.24 -2.15 -15.51
N ALA A 42 -18.76 -1.11 -16.17
CA ALA A 42 -18.57 0.27 -15.75
C ALA A 42 -19.05 0.50 -14.31
N VAL A 43 -20.23 -0.01 -13.93
CA VAL A 43 -20.76 0.12 -12.56
C VAL A 43 -19.95 -0.72 -11.57
N ILE A 44 -19.54 -1.95 -11.91
CA ILE A 44 -18.66 -2.77 -11.04
C ILE A 44 -17.34 -2.05 -10.75
N ILE A 45 -16.70 -1.48 -11.78
CA ILE A 45 -15.45 -0.71 -11.62
C ILE A 45 -15.71 0.57 -10.84
N LEU A 46 -16.80 1.29 -11.10
CA LEU A 46 -17.15 2.50 -10.33
C LEU A 46 -17.38 2.19 -8.84
N SER A 47 -18.09 1.11 -8.50
CA SER A 47 -18.26 0.67 -7.11
C SER A 47 -16.93 0.27 -6.46
N ASN A 48 -16.01 -0.33 -7.23
CA ASN A 48 -14.65 -0.62 -6.78
C ASN A 48 -13.83 0.65 -6.52
N MET A 49 -13.93 1.65 -7.40
CA MET A 49 -13.31 2.97 -7.22
C MET A 49 -13.91 3.73 -6.03
N ILE A 50 -15.22 3.61 -5.77
CA ILE A 50 -15.87 4.23 -4.60
C ILE A 50 -15.35 3.63 -3.29
N ALA A 51 -15.23 2.31 -3.18
CA ALA A 51 -14.65 1.68 -1.98
C ALA A 51 -13.19 2.10 -1.74
N MET A 52 -12.39 2.19 -2.81
CA MET A 52 -11.02 2.74 -2.76
C MET A 52 -10.99 4.23 -2.38
N PHE A 53 -11.95 5.02 -2.85
CA PHE A 53 -12.09 6.44 -2.51
C PHE A 53 -12.37 6.63 -1.01
N LEU A 54 -13.29 5.85 -0.43
CA LEU A 54 -13.60 5.93 0.99
C LEU A 54 -12.41 5.53 1.88
N VAL A 55 -11.67 4.49 1.50
CA VAL A 55 -10.42 4.12 2.19
C VAL A 55 -9.37 5.24 2.14
N ALA A 56 -9.19 5.86 0.97
CA ALA A 56 -8.24 6.96 0.82
C ALA A 56 -8.70 8.24 1.56
N LEU A 57 -10.00 8.53 1.56
CA LEU A 57 -10.62 9.64 2.29
C LEU A 57 -10.50 9.45 3.80
N ASP A 58 -10.89 8.29 4.35
CA ASP A 58 -10.73 7.97 5.78
C ASP A 58 -9.28 8.11 6.26
N ARG A 59 -8.32 7.65 5.45
CA ARG A 59 -6.89 7.72 5.78
C ARG A 59 -6.34 9.16 5.79
N THR A 60 -7.01 10.11 5.13
CA THR A 60 -6.53 11.50 4.98
C THR A 60 -7.37 12.53 5.73
N ILE A 61 -8.70 12.35 5.83
CA ILE A 61 -9.63 13.25 6.54
C ILE A 61 -9.36 13.32 8.05
N ILE A 62 -8.68 12.32 8.59
CA ILE A 62 -8.34 12.28 10.02
C ILE A 62 -7.36 13.39 10.42
N THR A 63 -6.48 13.87 9.54
CA THR A 63 -5.47 14.87 9.90
C THR A 63 -6.08 16.25 10.16
N THR A 64 -7.18 16.60 9.49
CA THR A 64 -7.96 17.81 9.80
C THR A 64 -8.88 17.62 10.99
N ALA A 65 -9.34 16.39 11.27
CA ALA A 65 -10.20 16.10 12.42
C ALA A 65 -9.46 15.96 13.77
N ILE A 66 -8.15 15.63 13.76
CA ILE A 66 -7.35 15.37 14.96
C ILE A 66 -7.52 16.41 16.08
N PRO A 67 -7.40 17.73 15.84
CA PRO A 67 -7.52 18.72 16.91
C PRO A 67 -8.88 18.64 17.62
N ARG A 68 -9.97 18.65 16.84
CA ARG A 68 -11.34 18.62 17.37
C ARG A 68 -11.70 17.32 18.07
N ILE A 69 -11.22 16.17 17.58
CA ILE A 69 -11.35 14.87 18.26
C ILE A 69 -10.66 14.93 19.63
N THR A 70 -9.49 15.54 19.68
CA THR A 70 -8.62 15.59 20.87
C THR A 70 -9.16 16.54 21.93
N ASP A 71 -9.74 17.67 21.51
CA ASP A 71 -10.46 18.61 22.38
C ASP A 71 -11.70 17.95 22.97
N ASP A 72 -12.57 17.35 22.14
CA ASP A 72 -13.80 16.69 22.60
C ASP A 72 -13.50 15.55 23.60
N PHE A 73 -12.48 14.73 23.33
CA PHE A 73 -12.08 13.61 24.20
C PHE A 73 -11.05 13.97 25.30
N HIS A 74 -10.57 15.21 25.35
CA HIS A 74 -9.57 15.69 26.33
C HIS A 74 -8.29 14.81 26.39
N SER A 75 -7.84 14.28 25.26
CA SER A 75 -6.93 13.12 25.18
C SER A 75 -5.67 13.33 24.32
N LEU A 76 -4.97 14.45 24.55
CA LEU A 76 -3.72 14.82 23.83
C LEU A 76 -2.67 13.70 23.74
N ASN A 77 -2.59 12.83 24.74
CA ASN A 77 -1.63 11.71 24.80
C ASN A 77 -1.93 10.55 23.82
N ASP A 78 -3.10 10.56 23.17
CA ASP A 78 -3.59 9.51 22.27
C ASP A 78 -3.53 9.88 20.78
N VAL A 79 -3.14 11.12 20.45
CA VAL A 79 -3.16 11.65 19.06
C VAL A 79 -2.44 10.74 18.06
N SER A 80 -1.27 10.19 18.41
CA SER A 80 -0.53 9.29 17.50
C SER A 80 -1.26 7.97 17.26
N TRP A 81 -2.01 7.43 18.24
CA TRP A 81 -2.80 6.22 18.05
C TRP A 81 -3.90 6.35 16.99
N TYR A 82 -4.46 7.55 16.79
CA TYR A 82 -5.53 7.79 15.82
C TYR A 82 -5.11 7.46 14.38
N ALA A 83 -3.83 7.70 14.05
CA ALA A 83 -3.22 7.26 12.80
C ALA A 83 -2.62 5.84 12.92
N SER A 84 -1.79 5.60 13.94
CA SER A 84 -1.01 4.36 14.04
C SER A 84 -1.85 3.10 14.19
N ALA A 85 -2.97 3.14 14.92
CA ALA A 85 -3.82 1.96 15.13
C ALA A 85 -4.37 1.40 13.80
N TYR A 86 -4.80 2.29 12.90
CA TYR A 86 -5.24 1.94 11.55
C TYR A 86 -4.09 1.34 10.72
N LEU A 87 -2.92 1.98 10.73
CA LEU A 87 -1.75 1.54 9.96
C LEU A 87 -1.21 0.18 10.44
N ILE A 88 -1.14 -0.04 11.76
CA ILE A 88 -0.74 -1.30 12.39
C ILE A 88 -1.64 -2.44 11.92
N THR A 89 -2.96 -2.29 12.03
CA THR A 89 -3.90 -3.35 11.62
C THR A 89 -3.93 -3.55 10.12
N SER A 90 -3.80 -2.48 9.33
CA SER A 90 -3.75 -2.60 7.86
C SER A 90 -2.53 -3.39 7.43
N CYS A 91 -1.34 -3.06 7.95
CA CYS A 91 -0.12 -3.81 7.67
C CYS A 91 -0.20 -5.27 8.13
N ALA A 92 -0.58 -5.51 9.38
CA ALA A 92 -0.53 -6.84 9.99
C ALA A 92 -1.60 -7.81 9.43
N THR A 93 -2.74 -7.31 8.93
CA THR A 93 -3.78 -8.15 8.30
C THR A 93 -3.59 -8.35 6.79
N GLN A 94 -2.67 -7.63 6.14
CA GLN A 94 -2.53 -7.62 4.68
C GLN A 94 -2.32 -9.04 4.10
N LEU A 95 -1.38 -9.83 4.63
CA LEU A 95 -1.12 -11.19 4.15
C LEU A 95 -2.28 -12.16 4.42
N LEU A 96 -2.99 -11.99 5.55
CA LEU A 96 -4.16 -12.79 5.90
C LEU A 96 -5.28 -12.61 4.87
N TRP A 97 -5.56 -11.37 4.44
CA TRP A 97 -6.51 -11.12 3.35
C TRP A 97 -6.12 -11.82 2.05
N GLY A 98 -4.84 -11.76 1.66
CA GLY A 98 -4.34 -12.47 0.48
C GLY A 98 -4.61 -13.97 0.52
N ARG A 99 -4.43 -14.59 1.69
CA ARG A 99 -4.71 -16.01 1.90
C ARG A 99 -6.21 -16.32 1.85
N ILE A 100 -7.05 -15.47 2.43
CA ILE A 100 -8.51 -15.60 2.39
C ILE A 100 -9.03 -15.48 0.94
N PHE A 101 -8.57 -14.49 0.16
CA PHE A 101 -8.92 -14.32 -1.26
C PHE A 101 -8.36 -15.44 -2.19
N THR A 102 -7.39 -16.23 -1.75
CA THR A 102 -6.91 -17.41 -2.49
C THR A 102 -7.92 -18.57 -2.44
N PHE A 103 -8.65 -18.79 -1.33
CA PHE A 103 -9.56 -19.94 -1.17
C PHE A 103 -11.05 -19.61 -1.30
N TYR A 104 -11.49 -18.46 -0.80
CA TYR A 104 -12.91 -18.08 -0.79
C TYR A 104 -13.28 -17.24 -2.01
N SER A 105 -14.58 -17.06 -2.28
CA SER A 105 -15.05 -16.33 -3.46
C SER A 105 -14.79 -14.82 -3.33
N THR A 106 -14.17 -14.23 -4.36
CA THR A 106 -13.77 -12.80 -4.37
C THR A 106 -14.91 -11.87 -3.99
N LYS A 107 -16.14 -12.15 -4.46
CA LYS A 107 -17.35 -11.36 -4.15
C LYS A 107 -17.66 -11.36 -2.65
N ALA A 108 -17.66 -12.51 -1.98
CA ALA A 108 -18.02 -12.58 -0.57
C ALA A 108 -16.96 -11.90 0.30
N ILE A 109 -15.69 -12.18 0.06
CA ILE A 109 -14.58 -11.64 0.84
C ILE A 109 -14.42 -10.13 0.66
N TYR A 110 -14.61 -9.61 -0.55
CA TYR A 110 -14.55 -8.17 -0.80
C TYR A 110 -15.71 -7.41 -0.12
N LEU A 111 -16.92 -7.98 -0.11
CA LEU A 111 -18.05 -7.41 0.63
C LEU A 111 -17.84 -7.48 2.15
N ILE A 112 -17.18 -8.52 2.68
CA ILE A 112 -16.78 -8.61 4.10
C ILE A 112 -15.71 -7.57 4.44
N ALA A 113 -14.74 -7.32 3.55
CA ALA A 113 -13.72 -6.27 3.75
C ALA A 113 -14.34 -4.87 3.81
N ILE A 114 -15.27 -4.56 2.90
CA ILE A 114 -16.03 -3.30 2.94
C ILE A 114 -16.88 -3.22 4.21
N PHE A 115 -17.62 -4.27 4.57
CA PHE A 115 -18.41 -4.28 5.80
C PHE A 115 -17.56 -4.04 7.07
N LEU A 116 -16.35 -4.62 7.13
CA LEU A 116 -15.43 -4.41 8.25
C LEU A 116 -14.92 -2.95 8.30
N PHE A 117 -14.60 -2.37 7.14
CA PHE A 117 -14.20 -0.95 7.03
C PHE A 117 -15.34 0.00 7.45
N GLU A 118 -16.57 -0.25 6.98
CA GLU A 118 -17.75 0.55 7.35
C GLU A 118 -18.11 0.39 8.84
N LEU A 119 -17.94 -0.81 9.42
CA LEU A 119 -18.11 -1.04 10.86
C LEU A 119 -17.07 -0.26 11.69
N GLY A 120 -15.81 -0.21 11.24
CA GLY A 120 -14.78 0.62 11.85
C GLY A 120 -15.09 2.12 11.74
N SER A 121 -15.57 2.56 10.57
CA SER A 121 -16.01 3.93 10.32
C SER A 121 -17.19 4.33 11.20
N LEU A 122 -18.18 3.44 11.36
CA LEU A 122 -19.31 3.63 12.27
C LEU A 122 -18.84 3.79 13.72
N LEU A 123 -17.96 2.91 14.19
CA LEU A 123 -17.40 2.96 15.55
C LEU A 123 -16.62 4.26 15.80
N CYS A 124 -15.88 4.76 14.81
CA CYS A 124 -15.25 6.08 14.88
C CYS A 124 -16.31 7.20 14.99
N GLY A 125 -17.33 7.17 14.13
CA GLY A 125 -18.40 8.16 14.09
C GLY A 125 -19.29 8.21 15.34
N VAL A 126 -19.50 7.09 16.05
CA VAL A 126 -20.30 7.04 17.29
C VAL A 126 -19.46 6.97 18.56
N ALA A 127 -18.13 7.08 18.48
CA ALA A 127 -17.23 6.91 19.61
C ALA A 127 -17.60 7.84 20.80
N PRO A 128 -17.77 7.29 22.02
CA PRO A 128 -17.97 8.07 23.24
C PRO A 128 -16.66 8.51 23.91
N ASN A 129 -15.51 7.93 23.53
CA ASN A 129 -14.19 8.27 24.07
C ASN A 129 -13.05 7.85 23.10
N SER A 130 -11.84 8.34 23.38
CA SER A 130 -10.60 8.04 22.64
C SER A 130 -10.37 6.53 22.41
N VAL A 131 -10.51 5.70 23.44
CA VAL A 131 -10.25 4.25 23.35
C VAL A 131 -11.21 3.56 22.37
N ALA A 132 -12.50 3.92 22.41
CA ALA A 132 -13.49 3.40 21.46
C ALA A 132 -13.21 3.88 20.02
N PHE A 133 -12.74 5.13 19.85
CA PHE A 133 -12.31 5.65 18.56
C PHE A 133 -11.09 4.89 18.02
N ILE A 134 -10.07 4.65 18.85
CA ILE A 134 -8.87 3.88 18.49
C ILE A 134 -9.24 2.44 18.07
N ILE A 135 -10.18 1.80 18.77
CA ILE A 135 -10.72 0.49 18.36
C ILE A 135 -11.43 0.57 16.99
N GLY A 136 -12.21 1.62 16.75
CA GLY A 136 -12.79 1.91 15.44
C GLY A 136 -11.73 2.06 14.33
N ARG A 137 -10.65 2.81 14.59
CA ARG A 137 -9.50 2.96 13.68
C ARG A 137 -8.82 1.62 13.37
N ALA A 138 -8.63 0.78 14.38
CA ALA A 138 -8.05 -0.55 14.22
C ALA A 138 -8.95 -1.49 13.38
N ILE A 139 -10.27 -1.43 13.57
CA ILE A 139 -11.22 -2.21 12.76
C ILE A 139 -11.27 -1.68 11.32
N ALA A 140 -11.28 -0.36 11.12
CA ALA A 140 -11.24 0.27 9.80
C ALA A 140 -9.95 -0.08 9.03
N GLY A 141 -8.79 -0.07 9.71
CA GLY A 141 -7.51 -0.46 9.12
C GLY A 141 -7.44 -1.95 8.74
N ALA A 142 -8.05 -2.83 9.54
CA ALA A 142 -8.20 -4.23 9.17
C ALA A 142 -9.09 -4.41 7.92
N GLY A 143 -10.16 -3.61 7.78
CA GLY A 143 -11.01 -3.61 6.58
C GLY A 143 -10.31 -3.06 5.34
N SER A 144 -9.57 -1.95 5.48
CA SER A 144 -8.93 -1.26 4.35
C SER A 144 -7.83 -2.09 3.67
N ALA A 145 -7.06 -2.88 4.42
CA ALA A 145 -6.14 -3.86 3.85
C ALA A 145 -6.85 -4.87 2.91
N GLY A 146 -8.01 -5.35 3.34
CA GLY A 146 -8.86 -6.24 2.54
C GLY A 146 -9.46 -5.56 1.31
N ILE A 147 -9.75 -4.26 1.40
CA ILE A 147 -10.17 -3.45 0.25
C ILE A 147 -9.00 -3.28 -0.73
N TYR A 148 -7.83 -2.80 -0.32
CA TYR A 148 -6.66 -2.60 -1.20
C TYR A 148 -6.30 -3.87 -1.99
N SER A 149 -6.14 -5.01 -1.32
CA SER A 149 -5.90 -6.29 -2.01
C SER A 149 -7.11 -6.70 -2.86
N GLY A 150 -8.32 -6.63 -2.29
CA GLY A 150 -9.56 -7.08 -2.91
C GLY A 150 -9.94 -6.31 -4.17
N SER A 151 -9.68 -5.00 -4.24
CA SER A 151 -9.95 -4.15 -5.40
C SER A 151 -9.09 -4.54 -6.60
N THR A 152 -7.80 -4.84 -6.38
CA THR A 152 -6.91 -5.37 -7.41
C THR A 152 -7.34 -6.76 -7.86
N ILE A 153 -7.70 -7.65 -6.91
CA ILE A 153 -8.16 -9.02 -7.23
C ILE A 153 -9.50 -9.00 -7.97
N LEU A 154 -10.42 -8.10 -7.61
CA LEU A 154 -11.69 -7.87 -8.30
C LEU A 154 -11.44 -7.43 -9.74
N ILE A 155 -10.54 -6.46 -9.99
CA ILE A 155 -10.13 -6.07 -11.34
C ILE A 155 -9.63 -7.28 -12.13
N THR A 156 -8.77 -8.14 -11.55
CA THR A 156 -8.34 -9.38 -12.24
C THR A 156 -9.49 -10.35 -12.55
N SER A 157 -10.52 -10.38 -11.70
CA SER A 157 -11.65 -11.29 -11.83
C SER A 157 -12.72 -10.83 -12.82
N VAL A 158 -12.71 -9.55 -13.22
CA VAL A 158 -13.73 -8.96 -14.10
C VAL A 158 -13.18 -8.27 -15.36
N THR A 159 -11.86 -8.30 -15.58
CA THR A 159 -11.23 -7.66 -16.76
C THR A 159 -10.08 -8.49 -17.36
N PRO A 160 -9.95 -8.50 -18.71
CA PRO A 160 -8.84 -9.14 -19.41
C PRO A 160 -7.53 -8.36 -19.19
N LEU A 161 -6.40 -9.06 -19.26
CA LEU A 161 -5.08 -8.54 -18.82
C LEU A 161 -4.72 -7.17 -19.41
N HIS A 162 -4.97 -6.97 -20.71
CA HIS A 162 -4.63 -5.75 -21.44
C HIS A 162 -5.43 -4.50 -21.00
N LYS A 163 -6.54 -4.66 -20.26
CA LYS A 163 -7.32 -3.54 -19.68
C LYS A 163 -6.93 -3.23 -18.23
N ARG A 164 -6.24 -4.16 -17.53
CA ARG A 164 -5.95 -4.06 -16.09
C ARG A 164 -5.08 -2.85 -15.74
N ALA A 165 -4.05 -2.54 -16.52
CA ALA A 165 -3.17 -1.41 -16.25
C ALA A 165 -3.90 -0.05 -16.30
N GLY A 166 -4.94 0.08 -17.14
CA GLY A 166 -5.84 1.26 -17.12
C GLY A 166 -6.62 1.40 -15.80
N TYR A 167 -7.31 0.34 -15.37
CA TYR A 167 -8.05 0.34 -14.10
C TYR A 167 -7.14 0.47 -12.87
N VAL A 168 -5.91 -0.02 -12.96
CA VAL A 168 -4.87 0.15 -11.95
C VAL A 168 -4.43 1.62 -11.85
N GLY A 169 -4.21 2.32 -12.97
CA GLY A 169 -3.96 3.75 -12.97
C GLY A 169 -5.14 4.58 -12.42
N MET A 170 -6.39 4.13 -12.65
CA MET A 170 -7.58 4.73 -12.03
C MET A 170 -7.57 4.61 -10.49
N MET A 171 -7.06 3.51 -9.91
CA MET A 171 -6.92 3.39 -8.45
C MET A 171 -5.98 4.46 -7.87
N GLY A 172 -4.90 4.79 -8.59
CA GLY A 172 -4.01 5.90 -8.24
C GLY A 172 -4.67 7.27 -8.37
N GLY A 173 -5.40 7.50 -9.47
CA GLY A 173 -6.21 8.71 -9.66
C GLY A 173 -7.24 8.94 -8.54
N VAL A 174 -7.92 7.87 -8.11
CA VAL A 174 -8.88 7.90 -6.99
C VAL A 174 -8.23 8.33 -5.67
N PHE A 175 -7.03 7.83 -5.37
CA PHE A 175 -6.30 8.24 -4.16
C PHE A 175 -6.02 9.76 -4.14
N GLY A 176 -5.78 10.35 -5.31
CA GLY A 176 -5.59 11.79 -5.46
C GLY A 176 -6.84 12.63 -5.35
N ILE A 177 -7.93 12.18 -5.97
CA ILE A 177 -9.24 12.81 -5.83
C ILE A 177 -9.63 12.81 -4.34
N ALA A 178 -9.39 11.71 -3.63
CA ALA A 178 -9.55 11.64 -2.18
C ALA A 178 -8.61 12.60 -1.43
N SER A 179 -7.32 12.67 -1.75
CA SER A 179 -6.37 13.53 -1.02
C SER A 179 -6.67 15.02 -1.13
N VAL A 180 -7.33 15.47 -2.20
CA VAL A 180 -7.79 16.87 -2.35
C VAL A 180 -9.17 17.08 -1.70
N ILE A 181 -10.09 16.12 -1.83
CA ILE A 181 -11.46 16.24 -1.27
C ILE A 181 -11.48 16.09 0.25
N ALA A 182 -10.61 15.25 0.83
CA ALA A 182 -10.63 14.93 2.25
C ALA A 182 -10.34 16.12 3.17
N PRO A 183 -9.35 17.01 2.93
CA PRO A 183 -9.20 18.24 3.71
C PRO A 183 -10.40 19.18 3.59
N LEU A 184 -11.00 19.29 2.40
CA LEU A 184 -12.14 20.17 2.12
C LEU A 184 -13.42 19.70 2.83
N ILE A 185 -13.75 18.41 2.72
CA ILE A 185 -14.90 17.82 3.41
C ILE A 185 -14.64 17.71 4.92
N GLY A 186 -13.41 17.36 5.32
CA GLY A 186 -12.99 17.28 6.72
C GLY A 186 -13.19 18.59 7.44
N GLY A 187 -12.59 19.68 6.95
CA GLY A 187 -12.78 21.03 7.51
C GLY A 187 -14.25 21.47 7.53
N ALA A 188 -14.99 21.21 6.44
CA ALA A 188 -16.41 21.54 6.40
C ALA A 188 -17.24 20.79 7.48
N PHE A 189 -16.89 19.54 7.80
CA PHE A 189 -17.55 18.77 8.85
C PHE A 189 -17.07 19.09 10.26
N THR A 190 -15.77 19.30 10.48
CA THR A 190 -15.23 19.68 11.80
C THR A 190 -15.78 21.02 12.27
N ASP A 191 -15.88 21.98 11.36
CA ASP A 191 -16.13 23.39 11.69
C ASP A 191 -17.62 23.74 11.72
N ARG A 192 -18.44 23.05 10.91
CA ARG A 192 -19.86 23.40 10.71
C ARG A 192 -20.87 22.36 11.19
N VAL A 193 -20.45 21.14 11.54
CA VAL A 193 -21.36 20.05 11.91
C VAL A 193 -20.84 19.30 13.15
N THR A 194 -19.97 18.32 12.96
CA THR A 194 -19.18 17.60 13.97
C THR A 194 -18.16 16.74 13.22
N TRP A 195 -16.96 16.58 13.78
CA TRP A 195 -15.90 15.70 13.24
C TRP A 195 -16.38 14.24 13.00
N LYS A 196 -17.43 13.81 13.70
CA LYS A 196 -18.07 12.49 13.55
C LYS A 196 -18.53 12.21 12.12
N TRP A 197 -18.95 13.25 11.38
CA TRP A 197 -19.36 13.11 9.98
C TRP A 197 -18.22 12.76 9.03
N CYS A 198 -16.96 13.03 9.39
CA CYS A 198 -15.78 12.59 8.63
C CYS A 198 -15.70 11.06 8.48
N PHE A 199 -16.34 10.31 9.38
CA PHE A 199 -16.41 8.85 9.34
C PHE A 199 -17.82 8.34 8.98
N LEU A 200 -18.87 9.03 9.42
CA LEU A 200 -20.26 8.66 9.07
C LEU A 200 -20.61 8.88 7.58
N ILE A 201 -19.85 9.69 6.83
CA ILE A 201 -20.00 9.83 5.37
C ILE A 201 -19.68 8.53 4.61
N ASN A 202 -18.83 7.65 5.16
CA ASN A 202 -18.47 6.39 4.52
C ASN A 202 -19.71 5.50 4.35
N LEU A 203 -20.51 5.32 5.42
CA LEU A 203 -21.64 4.40 5.47
C LEU A 203 -22.65 4.52 4.32
N PRO A 204 -23.23 5.70 3.99
CA PRO A 204 -24.18 5.81 2.89
C PRO A 204 -23.53 5.58 1.51
N VAL A 205 -22.30 6.05 1.32
CA VAL A 205 -21.57 5.95 0.04
C VAL A 205 -21.10 4.51 -0.20
N GLY A 206 -20.55 3.87 0.82
CA GLY A 206 -20.16 2.46 0.84
C GLY A 206 -21.36 1.54 0.72
N GLY A 207 -22.49 1.89 1.35
CA GLY A 207 -23.78 1.20 1.18
C GLY A 207 -24.26 1.15 -0.27
N VAL A 208 -24.14 2.26 -1.02
CA VAL A 208 -24.46 2.29 -2.46
C VAL A 208 -23.49 1.42 -3.26
N ALA A 209 -22.18 1.48 -2.99
CA ALA A 209 -21.18 0.63 -3.65
C ALA A 209 -21.41 -0.87 -3.36
N VAL A 210 -21.73 -1.22 -2.12
CA VAL A 210 -22.09 -2.58 -1.68
C VAL A 210 -23.36 -3.06 -2.37
N ALA A 211 -24.42 -2.26 -2.45
CA ALA A 211 -25.65 -2.61 -3.14
C ALA A 211 -25.41 -2.89 -4.63
N ALA A 212 -24.63 -2.04 -5.31
CA ALA A 212 -24.25 -2.23 -6.71
C ALA A 212 -23.39 -3.49 -6.94
N LEU A 213 -22.44 -3.78 -6.05
CA LEU A 213 -21.63 -5.01 -6.10
C LEU A 213 -22.47 -6.26 -5.79
N ILE A 214 -23.43 -6.19 -4.86
CA ILE A 214 -24.36 -7.29 -4.58
C ILE A 214 -25.24 -7.58 -5.81
N ALA A 215 -25.75 -6.56 -6.48
CA ALA A 215 -26.60 -6.72 -7.67
C ALA A 215 -25.82 -7.18 -8.92
N LEU A 216 -24.67 -6.56 -9.23
CA LEU A 216 -24.06 -6.66 -10.56
C LEU A 216 -22.81 -7.56 -10.63
N LEU A 217 -22.02 -7.66 -9.56
CA LEU A 217 -20.82 -8.51 -9.58
C LEU A 217 -21.24 -9.98 -9.73
N PRO A 218 -20.74 -10.75 -10.72
CA PRO A 218 -21.13 -12.15 -10.90
C PRO A 218 -20.86 -13.01 -9.66
N LYS A 219 -21.56 -14.15 -9.55
CA LYS A 219 -21.17 -15.22 -8.61
C LYS A 219 -19.91 -15.91 -9.13
N LEU A 220 -18.76 -15.27 -8.91
CA LEU A 220 -17.45 -15.89 -9.13
C LEU A 220 -17.37 -17.17 -8.30
N SER A 221 -17.12 -18.30 -8.96
CA SER A 221 -17.26 -19.64 -8.37
C SER A 221 -16.41 -19.82 -7.10
N PRO A 222 -16.88 -20.59 -6.10
CA PRO A 222 -16.05 -20.99 -4.96
C PRO A 222 -14.81 -21.72 -5.48
N LYS A 223 -13.60 -21.27 -5.11
CA LYS A 223 -12.35 -21.77 -5.72
C LYS A 223 -12.06 -23.25 -5.42
N GLN A 224 -12.67 -23.83 -4.39
CA GLN A 224 -12.77 -25.28 -4.17
C GLN A 224 -13.85 -25.60 -3.13
N SER A 225 -14.47 -26.79 -3.21
CA SER A 225 -15.34 -27.33 -2.17
C SER A 225 -14.53 -28.21 -1.19
N THR A 226 -13.60 -27.60 -0.46
CA THR A 226 -12.83 -28.30 0.59
C THR A 226 -13.59 -28.31 1.92
N PRO A 227 -13.44 -29.35 2.77
CA PRO A 227 -14.05 -29.37 4.10
C PRO A 227 -13.58 -28.21 4.99
N LEU A 228 -14.44 -27.68 5.85
CA LEU A 228 -14.15 -26.51 6.71
C LEU A 228 -12.85 -26.67 7.52
N LYS A 229 -12.58 -27.87 8.07
CA LYS A 229 -11.35 -28.20 8.82
C LYS A 229 -10.09 -28.09 7.94
N GLN A 230 -10.20 -28.37 6.65
CA GLN A 230 -9.12 -28.22 5.68
C GLN A 230 -8.94 -26.76 5.26
N GLN A 231 -10.03 -26.01 5.06
CA GLN A 231 -9.98 -24.56 4.82
C GLN A 231 -9.29 -23.82 5.98
N ILE A 232 -9.68 -24.10 7.23
CA ILE A 232 -9.05 -23.51 8.42
C ILE A 232 -7.55 -23.86 8.49
N ARG A 233 -7.15 -25.08 8.12
CA ARG A 233 -5.72 -25.45 8.04
C ARG A 233 -4.99 -24.73 6.90
N GLN A 234 -5.64 -24.52 5.77
CA GLN A 234 -5.09 -23.80 4.60
C GLN A 234 -4.92 -22.29 4.83
N LEU A 235 -5.66 -21.72 5.78
CA LEU A 235 -5.46 -20.34 6.27
C LEU A 235 -4.19 -20.16 7.12
N ASP A 236 -3.45 -21.22 7.44
CA ASP A 236 -2.24 -21.21 8.26
C ASP A 236 -2.43 -20.47 9.61
N PRO A 237 -3.19 -21.05 10.56
CA PRO A 237 -3.48 -20.42 11.84
C PRO A 237 -2.22 -20.34 12.74
N LEU A 238 -1.25 -21.24 12.56
CA LEU A 238 0.02 -21.19 13.30
C LEU A 238 0.90 -20.05 12.80
N GLY A 239 1.03 -19.89 11.49
CA GLY A 239 1.72 -18.77 10.86
C GLY A 239 1.08 -17.44 11.26
N ASN A 240 -0.25 -17.32 11.22
CA ASN A 240 -0.96 -16.11 11.64
C ASN A 240 -0.77 -15.78 13.13
N LEU A 241 -0.88 -16.77 14.02
CA LEU A 241 -0.72 -16.59 15.47
C LEU A 241 0.66 -16.06 15.86
N VAL A 242 1.69 -16.34 15.04
CA VAL A 242 3.06 -15.86 15.21
C VAL A 242 3.29 -14.53 14.46
N PHE A 243 2.79 -14.43 13.22
CA PHE A 243 2.99 -13.29 12.33
C PHE A 243 2.31 -12.00 12.82
N LEU A 244 1.02 -12.07 13.18
CA LEU A 244 0.25 -10.89 13.59
C LEU A 244 0.88 -10.21 14.82
N PRO A 245 1.18 -10.92 15.93
CA PRO A 245 1.89 -10.32 17.06
C PRO A 245 3.32 -9.88 16.71
N GLY A 246 4.02 -10.59 15.83
CA GLY A 246 5.38 -10.21 15.39
C GLY A 246 5.41 -8.87 14.65
N VAL A 247 4.51 -8.66 13.69
CA VAL A 247 4.36 -7.40 12.96
C VAL A 247 3.85 -6.29 13.87
N ILE A 248 2.89 -6.57 14.76
CA ILE A 248 2.39 -5.58 15.74
C ILE A 248 3.51 -5.13 16.68
N CYS A 249 4.33 -6.06 17.21
CA CYS A 249 5.48 -5.72 18.05
C CYS A 249 6.52 -4.88 17.29
N LEU A 250 6.78 -5.21 16.02
CA LEU A 250 7.72 -4.45 15.18
C LEU A 250 7.23 -3.00 14.97
N ILE A 251 5.98 -2.82 14.53
CA ILE A 251 5.45 -1.47 14.24
C ILE A 251 5.28 -0.66 15.54
N LEU A 252 4.92 -1.28 16.66
CA LEU A 252 4.87 -0.58 17.96
C LEU A 252 6.26 -0.17 18.46
N ALA A 253 7.28 -1.02 18.30
CA ALA A 253 8.65 -0.68 18.65
C ALA A 253 9.19 0.49 17.80
N LEU A 254 8.88 0.48 16.51
CA LEU A 254 9.24 1.55 15.57
C LEU A 254 8.51 2.85 15.91
N GLN A 255 7.18 2.81 16.09
CA GLN A 255 6.36 3.98 16.39
C GLN A 255 6.67 4.63 17.75
N TRP A 256 7.04 3.85 18.77
CA TRP A 256 7.33 4.41 20.10
C TRP A 256 8.81 4.70 20.33
N GLY A 257 9.72 4.07 19.57
CA GLY A 257 11.15 4.25 19.69
C GLY A 257 11.58 5.66 19.28
N GLY A 258 12.25 6.37 20.18
CA GLY A 258 12.69 7.75 19.95
C GLY A 258 11.58 8.82 20.09
N GLU A 259 10.30 8.47 19.85
CA GLU A 259 9.16 9.37 20.07
C GLU A 259 8.67 9.33 21.53
N LYS A 260 8.28 8.15 22.03
CA LYS A 260 7.59 7.97 23.33
C LYS A 260 8.45 7.28 24.39
N TYR A 261 9.41 6.46 23.95
CA TYR A 261 10.40 5.82 24.82
C TYR A 261 11.78 5.85 24.14
N PRO A 262 12.87 6.10 24.89
CA PRO A 262 14.23 5.95 24.37
C PRO A 262 14.48 4.56 23.80
N TRP A 263 15.30 4.45 22.76
CA TRP A 263 15.63 3.17 22.10
C TRP A 263 16.27 2.14 23.04
N ASN A 264 16.98 2.58 24.09
CA ASN A 264 17.54 1.71 25.12
C ASN A 264 16.52 1.23 26.18
N SER A 265 15.25 1.66 26.09
CA SER A 265 14.19 1.23 27.00
C SER A 265 13.95 -0.26 26.87
N GLY A 266 13.96 -0.98 28.00
CA GLY A 266 13.67 -2.42 28.05
C GLY A 266 12.33 -2.80 27.41
N ARG A 267 11.36 -1.87 27.30
CA ARG A 267 10.10 -2.08 26.55
C ARG A 267 10.33 -2.13 25.04
N ILE A 268 11.11 -1.21 24.49
CA ILE A 268 11.42 -1.16 23.05
C ILE A 268 12.31 -2.36 22.68
N ILE A 269 13.34 -2.65 23.49
CA ILE A 269 14.21 -3.82 23.30
C ILE A 269 13.39 -5.11 23.35
N ALA A 270 12.48 -5.28 24.33
CA ALA A 270 11.63 -6.46 24.41
C ALA A 270 10.69 -6.60 23.20
N LEU A 271 10.10 -5.51 22.70
CA LEU A 271 9.26 -5.54 21.50
C LEU A 271 10.07 -5.89 20.24
N LEU A 272 11.29 -5.35 20.07
CA LEU A 272 12.17 -5.67 18.94
C LEU A 272 12.67 -7.13 18.99
N VAL A 273 13.07 -7.63 20.15
CA VAL A 273 13.50 -9.02 20.33
C VAL A 273 12.33 -9.98 20.10
N LEU A 274 11.14 -9.68 20.64
CA LEU A 274 9.94 -10.49 20.44
C LEU A 274 9.51 -10.47 18.96
N ALA A 275 9.53 -9.32 18.29
CA ALA A 275 9.28 -9.21 16.86
C ALA A 275 10.28 -10.04 16.04
N GLY A 276 11.58 -9.95 16.35
CA GLY A 276 12.62 -10.74 15.68
C GLY A 276 12.40 -12.25 15.85
N VAL A 277 12.19 -12.72 17.08
CA VAL A 277 11.93 -14.14 17.38
C VAL A 277 10.66 -14.64 16.67
N LEU A 278 9.56 -13.87 16.72
CA LEU A 278 8.31 -14.24 16.06
C LEU A 278 8.44 -14.23 14.53
N LEU A 279 9.08 -13.23 13.92
CA LEU A 279 9.25 -13.18 12.47
C LEU A 279 10.19 -14.27 11.94
N ILE A 280 11.24 -14.63 12.70
CA ILE A 280 12.09 -15.80 12.40
C ILE A 280 11.27 -17.10 12.52
N MET A 281 10.49 -17.26 13.59
CA MET A 281 9.61 -18.41 13.78
C MET A 281 8.57 -18.52 12.66
N PHE A 282 8.00 -17.39 12.21
CA PHE A 282 7.09 -17.35 11.08
C PHE A 282 7.77 -17.86 9.80
N VAL A 283 8.97 -17.40 9.46
CA VAL A 283 9.73 -17.89 8.30
C VAL A 283 9.97 -19.40 8.39
N ILE A 284 10.35 -19.92 9.56
CA ILE A 284 10.50 -21.36 9.80
C ILE A 284 9.18 -22.11 9.55
N ILE A 285 8.06 -21.58 10.04
CA ILE A 285 6.72 -22.15 9.82
C ILE A 285 6.34 -22.12 8.33
N GLN A 286 6.65 -21.05 7.58
CA GLN A 286 6.37 -20.98 6.14
C GLN A 286 7.18 -22.02 5.35
N VAL A 287 8.47 -22.18 5.66
CA VAL A 287 9.35 -23.18 5.04
C VAL A 287 8.88 -24.61 5.36
N TRP A 288 8.42 -24.85 6.59
CA TRP A 288 7.92 -26.15 7.04
C TRP A 288 6.57 -26.52 6.40
N GLN A 289 5.61 -25.59 6.33
CA GLN A 289 4.25 -25.85 5.82
C GLN A 289 4.12 -25.86 4.29
N ARG A 290 5.12 -25.31 3.57
CA ARG A 290 5.22 -25.31 2.09
C ARG A 290 3.97 -24.72 1.43
N GLU A 291 3.11 -25.54 0.82
CA GLU A 291 1.89 -25.06 0.14
C GLU A 291 0.77 -24.61 1.10
N ASN A 292 0.77 -25.10 2.35
CA ASN A 292 -0.22 -24.71 3.34
C ASN A 292 0.09 -23.37 4.01
N ALA A 293 1.34 -22.89 3.92
CA ALA A 293 1.82 -21.62 4.45
C ALA A 293 1.08 -20.40 3.87
N ILE A 294 0.90 -19.31 4.64
CA ILE A 294 0.32 -18.03 4.17
C ILE A 294 0.95 -17.60 2.85
N VAL A 295 2.28 -17.57 2.80
CA VAL A 295 3.07 -17.23 1.60
C VAL A 295 3.91 -18.46 1.21
N PRO A 296 3.43 -19.31 0.28
CA PRO A 296 4.15 -20.52 -0.12
C PRO A 296 5.57 -20.20 -0.60
N PRO A 297 6.62 -20.87 -0.09
CA PRO A 297 8.01 -20.59 -0.47
C PRO A 297 8.31 -20.69 -1.97
N ARG A 298 7.48 -21.39 -2.76
CA ARG A 298 7.60 -21.41 -4.23
C ARG A 298 7.35 -20.04 -4.87
N LEU A 299 6.60 -19.13 -4.25
CA LEU A 299 6.35 -17.79 -4.78
C LEU A 299 7.65 -16.96 -4.82
N PHE A 300 8.55 -17.14 -3.85
CA PHE A 300 9.88 -16.49 -3.84
C PHE A 300 10.82 -17.03 -4.93
N LYS A 301 10.50 -18.16 -5.59
CA LYS A 301 11.22 -18.59 -6.80
C LYS A 301 10.82 -17.78 -8.05
N VAL A 302 9.66 -17.12 -8.03
CA VAL A 302 9.21 -16.25 -9.13
C VAL A 302 9.90 -14.90 -8.96
N ARG A 303 10.80 -14.57 -9.90
CA ARG A 303 11.72 -13.42 -9.82
C ARG A 303 10.99 -12.09 -9.54
N ASN A 304 9.85 -11.89 -10.18
CA ASN A 304 9.03 -10.69 -10.04
C ASN A 304 8.36 -10.52 -8.67
N ILE A 305 8.21 -11.59 -7.87
CA ILE A 305 7.57 -11.50 -6.56
C ILE A 305 8.54 -11.01 -5.50
N TRP A 306 9.72 -11.63 -5.38
CA TRP A 306 10.68 -11.19 -4.36
C TRP A 306 11.29 -9.82 -4.69
N LEU A 307 11.58 -9.55 -5.97
CA LEU A 307 12.03 -8.23 -6.41
C LEU A 307 10.92 -7.18 -6.31
N GLY A 308 9.67 -7.51 -6.67
CA GLY A 308 8.54 -6.60 -6.55
C GLY A 308 8.25 -6.21 -5.10
N ALA A 309 8.42 -7.15 -4.16
CA ALA A 309 8.32 -6.87 -2.73
C ALA A 309 9.44 -5.93 -2.25
N ILE A 310 10.69 -6.17 -2.63
CA ILE A 310 11.81 -5.25 -2.31
C ILE A 310 11.57 -3.87 -2.94
N PHE A 311 11.10 -3.82 -4.19
CA PHE A 311 10.81 -2.55 -4.86
C PHE A 311 9.74 -1.76 -4.12
N LEU A 312 8.59 -2.37 -3.80
CA LEU A 312 7.52 -1.67 -3.09
C LEU A 312 7.88 -1.31 -1.66
N PHE A 313 8.73 -2.10 -0.98
CA PHE A 313 9.34 -1.69 0.29
C PHE A 313 10.13 -0.38 0.12
N CYS A 314 10.91 -0.24 -0.97
CA CYS A 314 11.62 0.99 -1.28
C CYS A 314 10.66 2.14 -1.60
N LEU A 315 9.61 1.90 -2.38
CA LEU A 315 8.58 2.92 -2.65
C LEU A 315 7.91 3.40 -1.36
N GLY A 316 7.44 2.47 -0.53
CA GLY A 316 6.74 2.78 0.71
C GLY A 316 7.62 3.54 1.70
N ALA A 317 8.90 3.18 1.79
CA ALA A 317 9.90 3.93 2.51
C ALA A 317 10.01 5.37 2.00
N VAL A 318 10.28 5.56 0.70
CA VAL A 318 10.45 6.88 0.07
C VAL A 318 9.19 7.75 0.25
N LEU A 319 8.00 7.18 0.02
CA LEU A 319 6.71 7.85 0.20
C LEU A 319 6.54 8.42 1.61
N ILE A 320 6.73 7.61 2.66
CA ILE A 320 6.52 8.07 4.05
C ILE A 320 7.68 8.97 4.51
N VAL A 321 8.92 8.68 4.12
CA VAL A 321 10.09 9.51 4.46
C VAL A 321 9.91 10.95 3.98
N PHE A 322 9.56 11.17 2.72
CA PHE A 322 9.39 12.53 2.20
C PHE A 322 8.08 13.19 2.64
N LEU A 323 6.97 12.45 2.81
CA LEU A 323 5.71 13.00 3.36
C LEU A 323 5.84 13.46 4.82
N VAL A 324 6.76 12.89 5.61
CA VAL A 324 7.03 13.34 6.97
C VAL A 324 8.08 14.45 7.00
N ALA A 325 9.16 14.34 6.22
CA ALA A 325 10.26 15.31 6.26
C ALA A 325 9.93 16.66 5.61
N LEU A 326 9.10 16.72 4.57
CA LEU A 326 8.75 17.98 3.91
C LEU A 326 7.96 18.94 4.84
N PRO A 327 6.89 18.50 5.56
CA PRO A 327 6.24 19.35 6.56
C PRO A 327 7.18 19.85 7.67
N ILE A 328 8.10 19.00 8.14
CA ILE A 328 9.12 19.39 9.14
C ILE A 328 10.05 20.47 8.58
N TRP A 329 10.42 20.39 7.29
CA TRP A 329 11.22 21.43 6.62
C TRP A 329 10.45 22.74 6.47
N PHE A 330 9.18 22.70 6.05
CA PHE A 330 8.35 23.90 5.94
C PHE A 330 8.13 24.59 7.29
N GLN A 331 7.72 23.85 8.33
CA GLN A 331 7.44 24.44 9.65
C GLN A 331 8.71 24.92 10.35
N GLY A 332 9.83 24.23 10.18
CA GLY A 332 11.12 24.61 10.78
C GLY A 332 11.87 25.69 10.01
N ILE A 333 12.25 25.37 8.78
CA ILE A 333 13.13 26.24 7.98
C ILE A 333 12.38 27.44 7.43
N ARG A 334 11.17 27.25 6.88
CA ARG A 334 10.37 28.37 6.35
C ARG A 334 9.58 29.10 7.44
N GLY A 335 9.29 28.44 8.57
CA GLY A 335 8.50 29.02 9.65
C GLY A 335 7.01 29.12 9.31
N THR A 336 6.50 28.29 8.40
CA THR A 336 5.07 28.24 8.07
C THR A 336 4.28 27.50 9.14
N ASP A 337 2.98 27.79 9.25
CA ASP A 337 2.09 27.02 10.14
C ASP A 337 1.76 25.64 9.55
N ALA A 338 1.13 24.78 10.35
CA ALA A 338 0.79 23.41 9.93
C ALA A 338 -0.15 23.37 8.70
N VAL A 339 -1.02 24.39 8.54
CA VAL A 339 -1.96 24.51 7.41
C VAL A 339 -1.22 24.86 6.12
N THR A 340 -0.42 25.92 6.15
CA THR A 340 0.40 26.34 5.00
C THR A 340 1.43 25.28 4.65
N SER A 341 2.06 24.63 5.64
CA SER A 341 2.95 23.48 5.44
C SER A 341 2.27 22.29 4.76
N GLY A 342 0.99 22.04 5.02
CA GLY A 342 0.19 21.05 4.31
C GLY A 342 -0.06 21.46 2.84
N ILE A 343 -0.40 22.72 2.60
CA ILE A 343 -0.57 23.30 1.26
C ILE A 343 0.72 23.24 0.45
N ASP A 344 1.86 23.60 1.06
CA ASP A 344 3.20 23.55 0.47
C ASP A 344 3.64 22.11 0.11
N THR A 345 2.98 21.08 0.66
CA THR A 345 3.23 19.65 0.36
C THR A 345 2.30 19.10 -0.74
N LEU A 346 1.29 19.87 -1.18
CA LEU A 346 0.40 19.46 -2.28
C LEU A 346 1.11 19.21 -3.63
N PRO A 347 2.22 19.89 -4.02
CA PRO A 347 2.91 19.58 -5.27
C PRO A 347 3.37 18.11 -5.37
N LEU A 348 3.88 17.53 -4.29
CA LEU A 348 4.24 16.10 -4.22
C LEU A 348 3.01 15.21 -4.42
N VAL A 349 1.91 15.54 -3.72
CA VAL A 349 0.66 14.75 -3.71
C VAL A 349 -0.05 14.81 -5.07
N LEU A 350 -0.10 15.98 -5.71
CA LEU A 350 -0.68 16.12 -7.06
C LEU A 350 0.19 15.41 -8.11
N ALA A 351 1.52 15.48 -7.97
CA ALA A 351 2.44 14.83 -8.90
C ALA A 351 2.44 13.30 -8.80
N LEU A 352 2.30 12.69 -7.61
CA LEU A 352 2.17 11.24 -7.49
C LEU A 352 0.85 10.71 -8.06
N VAL A 353 -0.21 11.51 -7.98
CA VAL A 353 -1.51 11.17 -8.58
C VAL A 353 -1.43 11.20 -10.09
N PHE A 354 -0.85 12.26 -10.66
CA PHE A 354 -0.58 12.36 -12.08
C PHE A 354 0.36 11.25 -12.57
N GLY A 355 1.43 10.94 -11.81
CA GLY A 355 2.36 9.84 -12.09
C GLY A 355 1.66 8.47 -12.16
N ALA A 356 0.73 8.19 -11.25
CA ALA A 356 -0.03 6.93 -11.25
C ALA A 356 -1.05 6.84 -12.41
N MET A 357 -1.65 7.96 -12.81
CA MET A 357 -2.49 8.01 -14.01
C MET A 357 -1.67 7.81 -15.30
N VAL A 358 -0.49 8.44 -15.36
CA VAL A 358 0.45 8.33 -16.49
C VAL A 358 1.03 6.92 -16.61
N SER A 359 1.37 6.23 -15.51
CA SER A 359 1.89 4.86 -15.59
C SER A 359 0.90 3.91 -16.25
N GLY A 360 -0.38 3.95 -15.87
CA GLY A 360 -1.43 3.15 -16.51
C GLY A 360 -1.51 3.38 -18.03
N ALA A 361 -1.43 4.64 -18.46
CA ALA A 361 -1.40 4.99 -19.89
C ALA A 361 -0.13 4.50 -20.61
N MET A 362 1.06 4.68 -20.00
CA MET A 362 2.34 4.21 -20.53
C MET A 362 2.35 2.69 -20.71
N ILE A 363 1.89 1.92 -19.71
CA ILE A 363 1.85 0.46 -19.76
C ILE A 363 0.91 -0.03 -20.88
N ASN A 364 -0.26 0.59 -21.04
CA ASN A 364 -1.21 0.25 -22.11
C ASN A 364 -0.61 0.53 -23.50
N GLY A 365 0.01 1.69 -23.68
CA GLY A 365 0.64 2.09 -24.95
C GLY A 365 1.84 1.20 -25.30
N ILE A 366 2.83 1.12 -24.42
CA ILE A 366 4.07 0.35 -24.63
C ILE A 366 3.77 -1.16 -24.69
N GLY A 367 2.88 -1.66 -23.83
CA GLY A 367 2.59 -3.09 -23.65
C GLY A 367 3.56 -3.82 -22.70
N TRP A 368 4.57 -3.13 -22.19
CA TRP A 368 5.53 -3.63 -21.20
C TRP A 368 5.55 -2.69 -20.00
N PHE A 369 5.68 -3.25 -18.80
CA PHE A 369 5.67 -2.48 -17.56
C PHE A 369 7.09 -2.17 -17.03
N ASN A 370 8.10 -2.94 -17.44
CA ASN A 370 9.51 -2.75 -17.06
C ASN A 370 10.06 -1.33 -17.38
N PRO A 371 9.75 -0.68 -18.52
CA PRO A 371 10.21 0.68 -18.78
C PRO A 371 9.72 1.70 -17.74
N VAL A 372 8.54 1.47 -17.15
CA VAL A 372 7.92 2.36 -16.17
C VAL A 372 8.52 2.17 -14.76
N PHE A 373 9.04 0.98 -14.46
CA PHE A 373 9.90 0.78 -13.29
C PHE A 373 11.16 1.65 -13.38
N PHE A 374 11.83 1.69 -14.54
CA PHE A 374 13.03 2.51 -14.71
C PHE A 374 12.73 4.01 -14.63
N SER A 375 11.65 4.49 -15.26
CA SER A 375 11.25 5.91 -15.12
C SER A 375 10.91 6.26 -13.67
N SER A 376 10.18 5.40 -12.95
CA SER A 376 9.87 5.59 -11.53
C SER A 376 11.12 5.77 -10.68
N VAL A 377 12.11 4.87 -10.80
CA VAL A 377 13.38 4.97 -10.04
C VAL A 377 14.15 6.22 -10.38
N ILE A 378 14.22 6.61 -11.66
CA ILE A 378 14.91 7.82 -12.09
C ILE A 378 14.24 9.05 -11.46
N PHE A 379 12.92 9.17 -11.57
CA PHE A 379 12.17 10.27 -10.95
C PHE A 379 12.28 10.29 -9.42
N MET A 380 12.22 9.13 -8.75
CA MET A 380 12.41 9.03 -7.29
C MET A 380 13.82 9.44 -6.86
N SER A 381 14.85 8.94 -7.54
CA SER A 381 16.26 9.19 -7.19
C SER A 381 16.66 10.64 -7.48
N VAL A 382 16.28 11.17 -8.65
CA VAL A 382 16.54 12.57 -9.00
C VAL A 382 15.72 13.51 -8.13
N GLY A 383 14.43 13.23 -7.92
CA GLY A 383 13.56 14.06 -7.08
C GLY A 383 14.00 14.11 -5.62
N GLY A 384 14.31 12.95 -5.02
CA GLY A 384 14.87 12.87 -3.67
C GLY A 384 16.25 13.51 -3.55
N GLY A 385 17.08 13.38 -4.59
CA GLY A 385 18.40 14.01 -4.66
C GLY A 385 18.31 15.53 -4.70
N LEU A 386 17.41 16.06 -5.51
CA LEU A 386 17.12 17.49 -5.58
C LEU A 386 16.50 18.02 -4.27
N ILE A 387 15.58 17.30 -3.63
CA ILE A 387 15.05 17.70 -2.31
C ILE A 387 16.16 17.72 -1.24
N SER A 388 17.16 16.82 -1.32
CA SER A 388 18.28 16.82 -0.37
C SER A 388 19.17 18.07 -0.47
N THR A 389 19.10 18.85 -1.57
CA THR A 389 19.79 20.14 -1.74
C THR A 389 18.96 21.35 -1.29
N PHE A 390 17.84 21.14 -0.57
CA PHE A 390 17.14 22.22 0.11
C PHE A 390 18.07 22.92 1.13
N GLY A 391 17.96 24.24 1.21
CA GLY A 391 18.68 25.12 2.14
C GLY A 391 17.78 26.27 2.60
N VAL A 392 18.22 27.04 3.59
CA VAL A 392 17.38 28.04 4.30
C VAL A 392 16.66 29.03 3.37
N HIS A 393 17.25 29.35 2.22
CA HIS A 393 16.71 30.30 1.24
C HIS A 393 16.19 29.65 -0.06
N THR A 394 15.95 28.33 -0.11
CA THR A 394 15.41 27.66 -1.31
C THR A 394 14.09 28.32 -1.76
N PRO A 395 14.02 28.87 -2.99
CA PRO A 395 12.87 29.65 -3.43
C PRO A 395 11.71 28.75 -3.88
N THR A 396 10.50 29.31 -3.87
CA THR A 396 9.23 28.59 -4.09
C THR A 396 9.20 27.75 -5.37
N HIS A 397 9.69 28.27 -6.49
CA HIS A 397 9.71 27.53 -7.76
C HIS A 397 10.62 26.28 -7.71
N THR A 398 11.71 26.32 -6.93
CA THR A 398 12.65 25.21 -6.78
C THR A 398 12.02 24.07 -5.99
N TRP A 399 11.48 24.34 -4.80
CA TRP A 399 10.91 23.26 -3.97
C TRP A 399 9.62 22.68 -4.56
N ILE A 400 8.82 23.48 -5.28
CA ILE A 400 7.67 22.97 -6.08
C ILE A 400 8.17 22.01 -7.18
N GLY A 401 9.15 22.44 -7.98
CA GLY A 401 9.69 21.62 -9.08
C GLY A 401 10.28 20.30 -8.59
N TYR A 402 11.02 20.32 -7.48
CA TYR A 402 11.67 19.13 -6.94
C TYR A 402 10.66 18.13 -6.34
N GLN A 403 9.61 18.63 -5.66
CA GLN A 403 8.48 17.81 -5.23
C GLN A 403 7.76 17.15 -6.41
N ILE A 404 7.55 17.87 -7.52
CA ILE A 404 6.89 17.31 -8.71
C ILE A 404 7.71 16.14 -9.29
N ILE A 405 9.03 16.31 -9.42
CA ILE A 405 9.94 15.26 -9.92
C ILE A 405 9.86 14.01 -9.02
N LEU A 406 9.96 14.16 -7.70
CA LEU A 406 9.84 13.03 -6.76
C LEU A 406 8.46 12.37 -6.85
N GLY A 407 7.40 13.19 -6.85
CA GLY A 407 6.02 12.73 -6.85
C GLY A 407 5.70 11.88 -8.07
N LEU A 408 6.07 12.34 -9.27
CA LEU A 408 5.92 11.57 -10.51
C LEU A 408 6.49 10.15 -10.40
N GLY A 409 7.69 10.02 -9.81
CA GLY A 409 8.35 8.72 -9.64
C GLY A 409 7.64 7.81 -8.66
N ILE A 410 7.27 8.35 -7.49
CA ILE A 410 6.48 7.63 -6.47
C ILE A 410 5.14 7.15 -7.07
N GLY A 411 4.45 8.05 -7.76
CA GLY A 411 3.16 7.80 -8.39
C GLY A 411 3.21 6.67 -9.40
N GLN A 412 4.25 6.66 -10.24
CA GLN A 412 4.37 5.67 -11.32
C GLN A 412 4.42 4.22 -10.81
N ASP A 413 4.99 3.95 -9.61
CA ASP A 413 5.15 2.59 -9.09
C ASP A 413 4.07 2.13 -8.10
N MET A 414 3.20 3.00 -7.57
CA MET A 414 2.23 2.66 -6.50
C MET A 414 1.42 1.37 -6.72
N GLN A 415 1.27 0.92 -7.97
CA GLN A 415 0.66 -0.36 -8.32
C GLN A 415 1.46 -1.22 -9.33
N LEU A 416 2.66 -0.83 -9.77
CA LEU A 416 3.45 -1.55 -10.81
C LEU A 416 3.81 -2.98 -10.38
N ALA A 417 4.41 -3.17 -9.21
CA ALA A 417 4.77 -4.52 -8.75
C ALA A 417 3.53 -5.39 -8.46
N SER A 418 2.40 -4.80 -8.06
CA SER A 418 1.13 -5.53 -7.94
C SER A 418 0.57 -5.98 -9.29
N LEU A 419 0.80 -5.22 -10.38
CA LEU A 419 0.51 -5.66 -11.74
C LEU A 419 1.52 -6.75 -12.19
N GLY A 420 2.81 -6.59 -11.86
CA GLY A 420 3.83 -7.61 -12.08
C GLY A 420 3.46 -8.96 -11.44
N ALA A 421 2.93 -8.95 -10.22
CA ALA A 421 2.42 -10.14 -9.55
C ALA A 421 1.22 -10.79 -10.28
N GLN A 422 0.31 -9.99 -10.85
CA GLN A 422 -0.82 -10.48 -11.66
C GLN A 422 -0.40 -11.13 -12.99
N ILE A 423 0.73 -10.71 -13.57
CA ILE A 423 1.28 -11.24 -14.83
C ILE A 423 2.19 -12.47 -14.57
N SER A 424 2.76 -12.59 -13.37
CA SER A 424 3.81 -13.57 -13.06
C SER A 424 3.32 -14.79 -12.29
N LEU A 425 2.08 -14.80 -11.79
CA LEU A 425 1.51 -15.88 -10.98
C LEU A 425 0.27 -16.52 -11.61
N GLU A 426 0.03 -17.77 -11.25
CA GLU A 426 -1.24 -18.46 -11.51
C GLU A 426 -2.40 -17.77 -10.74
N GLN A 427 -3.61 -17.78 -11.30
CA GLN A 427 -4.78 -17.06 -10.73
C GLN A 427 -5.16 -17.46 -9.28
N LYS A 428 -4.70 -18.63 -8.81
CA LYS A 428 -4.84 -19.09 -7.42
C LYS A 428 -3.92 -18.32 -6.45
N ASP A 429 -2.72 -17.96 -6.90
CA ASP A 429 -1.65 -17.37 -6.09
C ASP A 429 -1.58 -15.83 -6.20
N VAL A 430 -2.14 -15.24 -7.27
CA VAL A 430 -2.22 -13.77 -7.46
C VAL A 430 -2.69 -13.02 -6.21
N PRO A 431 -3.74 -13.44 -5.46
CA PRO A 431 -4.14 -12.77 -4.22
C PRO A 431 -3.06 -12.70 -3.14
N THR A 432 -2.31 -13.79 -2.97
CA THR A 432 -1.20 -13.89 -2.03
C THR A 432 -0.03 -13.00 -2.47
N GLY A 433 0.28 -12.99 -3.78
CA GLY A 433 1.30 -12.10 -4.35
C GLY A 433 0.98 -10.61 -4.21
N VAL A 434 -0.25 -10.20 -4.55
CA VAL A 434 -0.72 -8.80 -4.41
C VAL A 434 -0.72 -8.35 -2.95
N SER A 435 -1.07 -9.23 -2.03
CA SER A 435 -1.04 -8.89 -0.60
C SER A 435 0.37 -8.80 -0.03
N LEU A 436 1.31 -9.62 -0.53
CA LEU A 436 2.73 -9.49 -0.22
C LEU A 436 3.31 -8.15 -0.73
N MET A 437 2.85 -7.69 -1.90
CA MET A 437 3.24 -6.38 -2.46
C MET A 437 2.84 -5.23 -1.51
N PHE A 438 1.57 -5.16 -1.10
CA PHE A 438 1.10 -4.12 -0.18
C PHE A 438 1.69 -4.25 1.23
N PHE A 439 1.94 -5.48 1.72
CA PHE A 439 2.60 -5.70 3.00
C PHE A 439 4.01 -5.11 3.00
N ALA A 440 4.80 -5.40 1.96
CA ALA A 440 6.16 -4.89 1.82
C ALA A 440 6.17 -3.35 1.73
N GLN A 441 5.23 -2.74 0.99
CA GLN A 441 5.06 -1.29 0.93
C GLN A 441 4.81 -0.68 2.32
N SER A 442 3.85 -1.21 3.07
CA SER A 442 3.50 -0.69 4.39
C SER A 442 4.63 -0.90 5.42
N LEU A 443 5.34 -2.03 5.33
CA LEU A 443 6.50 -2.31 6.17
C LEU A 443 7.67 -1.37 5.88
N GLY A 444 7.99 -1.12 4.61
CA GLY A 444 9.06 -0.20 4.20
C GLY A 444 8.82 1.23 4.70
N GLY A 445 7.59 1.72 4.57
CA GLY A 445 7.20 3.02 5.13
C GLY A 445 7.37 3.09 6.65
N SER A 446 6.97 2.03 7.37
CA SER A 446 7.05 1.98 8.84
C SER A 446 8.47 1.82 9.38
N VAL A 447 9.38 1.15 8.66
CA VAL A 447 10.77 0.98 9.09
C VAL A 447 11.59 2.24 8.80
N LEU A 448 11.52 2.77 7.57
CA LEU A 448 12.44 3.83 7.14
C LEU A 448 12.06 5.22 7.67
N VAL A 449 10.79 5.46 8.04
CA VAL A 449 10.41 6.70 8.75
C VAL A 449 11.13 6.81 10.10
N CYS A 450 11.20 5.72 10.86
CA CYS A 450 11.84 5.68 12.17
C CYS A 450 13.38 5.75 12.07
N VAL A 451 13.96 5.16 11.00
CA VAL A 451 15.40 5.37 10.68
C VAL A 451 15.68 6.83 10.35
N GLY A 452 14.84 7.48 9.52
CA GLY A 452 14.95 8.90 9.22
C GLY A 452 14.85 9.78 10.46
N GLN A 453 13.86 9.54 11.32
CA GLN A 453 13.67 10.25 12.59
C GLN A 453 14.85 10.05 13.56
N ALA A 454 15.40 8.83 13.67
CA ALA A 454 16.56 8.57 14.52
C ALA A 454 17.81 9.32 14.01
N VAL A 455 18.11 9.21 12.72
CA VAL A 455 19.23 9.92 12.05
C VAL A 455 19.09 11.43 12.18
N PHE A 456 17.88 11.96 12.05
CA PHE A 456 17.60 13.38 12.23
C PHE A 456 17.79 13.83 13.68
N ASN A 457 17.21 13.13 14.66
CA ASN A 457 17.32 13.49 16.07
C ASN A 457 18.78 13.42 16.57
N GLU A 458 19.54 12.41 16.14
CA GLU A 458 20.97 12.29 16.44
C GLU A 458 21.79 13.43 15.79
N SER A 459 21.57 13.67 14.49
CA SER A 459 22.25 14.74 13.74
C SER A 459 21.90 16.13 14.30
N LEU A 460 20.64 16.37 14.66
CA LEU A 460 20.18 17.62 15.27
C LEU A 460 20.80 17.83 16.64
N THR A 461 20.85 16.79 17.48
CA THR A 461 21.46 16.87 18.82
C THR A 461 22.96 17.15 18.72
N SER A 462 23.66 16.41 17.85
CA SER A 462 25.09 16.60 17.59
C SER A 462 25.37 18.03 17.09
N ARG A 463 24.65 18.49 16.06
CA ARG A 463 24.82 19.82 15.48
C ARG A 463 24.48 20.95 16.44
N LEU A 464 23.34 20.89 17.13
CA LEU A 464 22.89 21.97 18.01
C LEU A 464 23.61 22.01 19.36
N SER A 465 24.30 20.93 19.78
CA SER A 465 25.15 20.94 20.99
C SER A 465 26.27 22.00 20.99
N GLN A 466 26.60 22.54 19.82
CA GLN A 466 27.55 23.64 19.63
C GLN A 466 27.03 24.98 20.16
N PHE A 467 25.71 25.15 20.29
CA PHE A 467 25.06 26.37 20.80
C PHE A 467 24.68 26.17 22.28
N LEU A 468 25.66 26.30 23.18
CA LEU A 468 25.65 25.74 24.55
C LEU A 468 24.45 26.08 25.44
N ASP A 469 23.72 27.18 25.20
CA ASP A 469 22.57 27.60 26.04
C ASP A 469 21.20 27.07 25.57
N LEU A 470 21.14 26.34 24.45
CA LEU A 470 19.88 25.74 23.96
C LEU A 470 19.65 24.35 24.57
N ASP A 471 18.56 24.20 25.33
CA ASP A 471 18.08 22.89 25.81
C ASP A 471 17.48 22.07 24.65
N VAL A 472 18.37 21.49 23.83
CA VAL A 472 18.03 20.76 22.59
C VAL A 472 17.01 19.64 22.83
N SER A 473 16.99 19.09 24.05
CA SER A 473 16.01 18.06 24.45
C SER A 473 14.56 18.53 24.35
N ARG A 474 14.30 19.82 24.58
CA ARG A 474 12.97 20.45 24.39
C ARG A 474 12.69 20.75 22.93
N LEU A 475 13.71 21.20 22.19
CA LEU A 475 13.58 21.59 20.79
C LEU A 475 13.17 20.41 19.89
N ALA A 476 13.69 19.22 20.18
CA ALA A 476 13.29 17.98 19.49
C ALA A 476 11.84 17.54 19.81
N GLY A 477 11.28 17.96 20.94
CA GLY A 477 9.97 17.48 21.43
C GLY A 477 8.79 18.46 21.30
N GLN A 478 9.03 19.77 21.15
CA GLN A 478 7.97 20.80 21.21
C GLN A 478 7.43 21.29 19.86
N GLY A 479 7.97 20.80 18.74
CA GLY A 479 7.56 21.24 17.41
C GLY A 479 8.30 22.50 16.94
N VAL A 480 8.70 22.49 15.68
CA VAL A 480 9.74 23.40 15.15
C VAL A 480 9.28 24.85 15.01
N THR A 481 7.97 25.08 14.92
CA THR A 481 7.33 26.38 14.71
C THR A 481 7.68 27.41 15.79
N HIS A 482 8.13 26.98 16.97
CA HIS A 482 8.56 27.85 18.05
C HIS A 482 10.06 28.17 18.08
N LEU A 483 10.91 27.52 17.26
CA LEU A 483 12.35 27.83 17.19
C LEU A 483 12.59 29.33 16.96
N ARG A 484 11.88 29.91 15.99
CA ARG A 484 11.97 31.33 15.60
C ARG A 484 11.49 32.32 16.68
N ASN A 485 10.80 31.84 17.72
CA ASN A 485 10.29 32.64 18.82
C ASN A 485 11.12 32.48 20.12
N ILE A 486 11.96 31.44 20.18
CA ILE A 486 12.79 31.08 21.35
C ILE A 486 14.26 31.47 21.11
N ILE A 487 14.74 31.37 19.88
CA ILE A 487 16.13 31.62 19.51
C ILE A 487 16.37 33.11 19.22
N PRO A 488 17.39 33.75 19.83
CA PRO A 488 17.80 35.11 19.49
C PRO A 488 18.12 35.32 18.00
N ALA A 489 17.69 36.47 17.46
CA ALA A 489 17.71 36.74 16.02
C ALA A 489 19.14 36.78 15.42
N ASP A 490 20.15 37.03 16.23
CA ASP A 490 21.57 37.06 15.90
C ASP A 490 22.19 35.67 15.65
N ILE A 491 21.67 34.62 16.27
CA ILE A 491 22.11 33.22 16.03
C ILE A 491 21.10 32.40 15.22
N LEU A 492 19.89 32.91 14.98
CA LEU A 492 18.79 32.20 14.32
C LEU A 492 19.18 31.65 12.94
N GLU A 493 19.89 32.41 12.10
CA GLU A 493 20.29 31.96 10.76
C GLU A 493 21.27 30.78 10.81
N ALA A 494 22.24 30.80 11.73
CA ALA A 494 23.17 29.70 11.95
C ALA A 494 22.48 28.44 12.49
N VAL A 495 21.55 28.60 13.44
CA VAL A 495 20.76 27.47 13.98
C VAL A 495 19.83 26.89 12.90
N LEU A 496 19.23 27.71 12.03
CA LEU A 496 18.43 27.23 10.90
C LEU A 496 19.29 26.51 9.84
N ALA A 497 20.53 26.95 9.60
CA ALA A 497 21.45 26.25 8.71
C ALA A 497 21.83 24.86 9.24
N GLU A 498 22.15 24.76 10.53
CA GLU A 498 22.47 23.47 11.18
C GLU A 498 21.23 22.56 11.32
N TYR A 499 20.05 23.12 11.59
CA TYR A 499 18.77 22.38 11.53
C TYR A 499 18.52 21.83 10.12
N ASN A 500 18.74 22.64 9.08
CA ASN A 500 18.59 22.21 7.69
C ASN A 500 19.58 21.08 7.37
N ALA A 501 20.84 21.20 7.80
CA ALA A 501 21.85 20.16 7.61
C ALA A 501 21.54 18.86 8.39
N ALA A 502 20.86 18.94 9.53
CA ALA A 502 20.28 17.76 10.19
C ALA A 502 19.16 17.13 9.36
N LEU A 503 18.27 17.93 8.77
CA LEU A 503 17.15 17.44 7.98
C LEU A 503 17.57 16.94 6.58
N SER A 504 18.65 17.45 6.00
CA SER A 504 19.31 16.85 4.82
C SER A 504 19.74 15.40 5.09
N ASN A 505 20.19 15.06 6.31
CA ASN A 505 20.48 13.67 6.67
C ASN A 505 19.22 12.78 6.70
N TYR A 506 18.04 13.32 7.05
CA TYR A 506 16.75 12.62 6.86
C TYR A 506 16.47 12.38 5.38
N PHE A 507 16.61 13.43 4.53
CA PHE A 507 16.41 13.30 3.09
C PHE A 507 17.38 12.29 2.45
N TYR A 508 18.62 12.17 2.94
CA TYR A 508 19.57 11.16 2.48
C TYR A 508 19.14 9.71 2.79
N VAL A 509 18.41 9.45 3.88
CA VAL A 509 17.80 8.13 4.12
C VAL A 509 16.79 7.79 3.02
N GLY A 510 15.96 8.75 2.61
CA GLY A 510 15.02 8.59 1.50
C GLY A 510 15.74 8.40 0.16
N LEU A 511 16.75 9.22 -0.12
CA LEU A 511 17.55 9.14 -1.35
C LEU A 511 18.28 7.80 -1.48
N ALA A 512 18.91 7.31 -0.41
CA ALA A 512 19.63 6.03 -0.43
C ALA A 512 18.70 4.87 -0.82
N VAL A 513 17.46 4.87 -0.32
CA VAL A 513 16.45 3.86 -0.63
C VAL A 513 15.85 4.03 -2.03
N ALA A 514 15.67 5.28 -2.49
CA ALA A 514 15.28 5.57 -3.88
C ALA A 514 16.33 5.07 -4.88
N CYS A 515 17.62 5.33 -4.64
CA CYS A 515 18.72 4.82 -5.46
C CYS A 515 18.86 3.30 -5.36
N PHE A 516 18.63 2.69 -4.20
CA PHE A 516 18.66 1.24 -4.05
C PHE A 516 17.59 0.54 -4.90
N ALA A 517 16.45 1.19 -5.19
CA ALA A 517 15.40 0.65 -6.07
C ALA A 517 15.85 0.41 -7.54
N VAL A 518 17.01 0.93 -7.96
CA VAL A 518 17.68 0.53 -9.22
C VAL A 518 17.94 -0.99 -9.24
N VAL A 519 18.35 -1.58 -8.11
CA VAL A 519 18.70 -3.01 -8.03
C VAL A 519 17.49 -3.92 -8.32
N PRO A 520 16.33 -3.78 -7.64
CA PRO A 520 15.17 -4.60 -7.96
C PRO A 520 14.57 -4.32 -9.34
N SER A 521 14.52 -3.07 -9.81
CA SER A 521 13.97 -2.77 -11.16
C SER A 521 14.77 -3.44 -12.28
N LEU A 522 16.10 -3.38 -12.25
CA LEU A 522 16.97 -4.07 -13.22
C LEU A 522 16.77 -5.58 -13.20
N GLY A 523 16.45 -6.15 -12.03
CA GLY A 523 16.21 -7.58 -11.89
C GLY A 523 14.85 -8.06 -12.39
N ILE A 524 13.83 -7.21 -12.57
CA ILE A 524 12.48 -7.68 -12.92
C ILE A 524 12.46 -8.33 -14.32
N GLU A 525 11.80 -9.50 -14.40
CA GLU A 525 11.58 -10.25 -15.63
C GLU A 525 10.64 -9.50 -16.56
N TRP A 526 11.04 -9.35 -17.82
CA TRP A 526 10.24 -8.66 -18.84
C TRP A 526 9.08 -9.56 -19.27
N ARG A 527 7.85 -9.11 -19.05
CA ARG A 527 6.63 -9.79 -19.50
C ARG A 527 5.66 -8.80 -20.15
N SER A 528 5.12 -9.19 -21.30
CA SER A 528 4.13 -8.42 -22.05
C SER A 528 2.77 -8.42 -21.33
N VAL A 529 2.18 -7.23 -21.15
CA VAL A 529 0.81 -7.03 -20.65
C VAL A 529 -0.22 -7.26 -21.78
N LYS A 530 0.23 -7.21 -23.04
CA LYS A 530 -0.57 -7.54 -24.24
C LYS A 530 -0.65 -9.05 -24.51
N GLY A 531 -0.12 -9.89 -23.62
CA GLY A 531 -0.07 -11.35 -23.76
C GLY A 531 1.09 -11.82 -24.62
N LYS A 532 1.10 -13.13 -24.95
CA LYS A 532 2.01 -13.70 -25.95
C LYS A 532 1.54 -13.26 -27.35
N THR A 533 2.14 -12.22 -27.90
CA THR A 533 2.17 -12.03 -29.35
C THR A 533 3.07 -13.12 -29.93
N GLY A 534 2.49 -14.19 -30.47
CA GLY A 534 3.24 -15.29 -31.05
C GLY A 534 3.71 -14.97 -32.45
N HIS A 535 4.99 -14.59 -32.60
CA HIS A 535 5.82 -14.72 -33.78
C HIS A 535 7.29 -14.80 -33.34
#